data_AF-A0DSM0-F1
#
_entry.id   AF-A0DSM0-F1
#
_cell.length_a   1.000
_cell.length_b   1.000
_cell.length_c   1.000
_cell.angle_alpha   90.00
_cell.angle_beta   90.00
_cell.angle_gamma   90.00
#
_symmetry.space_group_name_H-M   'P 1'
#
loop_
_entity.id
_entity.type
_entity.pdbx_description
1 polymer ?
#
loop_
_entity_poly.entity_id
_entity_poly.type
_entity_poly.pdbx_seq_one_letter_code
_entity_poly.pdbx_strand_id
1 'polypeptide(L)'
;FHYFFHFYKKSSLIIMQYHQVYCLSHPNSLVTHICIGVQTCQRKLCSDCQYLHQNTIEGKLIIPFSILIKQIQEKIEEFQLNDPLRLNRAKQEFKQAISKMQQTFSALIGEMNDYSEQIFKAIEEMDQQLLELLSQNILDSSNSDLQKISQILEFDQLNLWQQQKQYCYQILDENKQSLINICEQIAVNLRRRLKTTYSQKIGLDGYESSKLFGIYHDEYICINNEVLSKQGTMKLNERRGLIEKLGFSQEKNKLRAIQIEFQQGRICYIADGKILRKESFKQLSSTNQIITNYDQLLKLKWVTEETENPIKKCQGYWEKEKVELGGFYYQKGRKQGLWMVPCSNYSIQLQVIYEGVYVDGKKYGNWKIMKKNKKQFDTIGGGNYNQSEEKQGQWTELNDEVLPQENQLILNCGKYKCGHKIGWWKNYRYKESIFTKNKLMS
;
A
#
# COMPACT_ATOMS: atom_id res chain seq x y z
N PHE A 1 14.27 19.68 3.21
CA PHE A 1 15.72 19.63 3.47
C PHE A 1 16.41 21.00 3.40
N HIS A 2 16.15 21.84 2.39
CA HIS A 2 16.76 23.19 2.29
C HIS A 2 16.37 24.14 3.44
N TYR A 3 15.14 24.05 3.97
CA TYR A 3 14.66 24.85 5.12
C TYR A 3 15.32 24.48 6.46
N PHE A 4 15.62 23.20 6.68
CA PHE A 4 16.24 22.72 7.93
C PHE A 4 17.71 23.17 8.05
N PHE A 5 18.39 23.27 6.90
CA PHE A 5 19.80 23.70 6.83
C PHE A 5 19.98 25.20 7.14
N HIS A 6 18.98 26.02 6.80
CA HIS A 6 19.01 27.46 7.08
C HIS A 6 18.81 27.80 8.56
N PHE A 7 18.11 26.93 9.31
CA PHE A 7 17.93 27.08 10.75
C PHE A 7 19.23 26.75 11.50
N TYR A 8 19.87 25.62 11.17
CA TYR A 8 21.08 25.12 11.85
C TYR A 8 22.33 25.98 11.63
N LYS A 9 22.52 26.53 10.42
CA LYS A 9 23.67 27.41 10.12
C LYS A 9 23.55 28.77 10.84
N LYS A 10 22.34 29.16 11.25
CA LYS A 10 22.12 30.30 12.15
C LYS A 10 22.41 29.92 13.60
N SER A 11 22.12 28.69 14.04
CA SER A 11 22.25 28.26 15.44
C SER A 11 23.68 28.22 15.97
N SER A 12 24.67 27.82 15.17
CA SER A 12 26.08 27.78 15.60
C SER A 12 26.73 29.17 15.71
N LEU A 13 26.13 30.19 15.08
CA LEU A 13 26.47 31.61 15.27
C LEU A 13 25.55 32.32 16.27
N ILE A 14 24.46 31.68 16.71
CA ILE A 14 23.65 32.09 17.86
C ILE A 14 24.32 31.52 19.14
N ILE A 15 25.62 31.77 19.29
CA ILE A 15 26.15 32.05 20.62
C ILE A 15 25.84 33.53 20.86
N MET A 16 24.55 33.74 21.11
CA MET A 16 23.89 34.82 21.84
C MET A 16 24.65 36.15 21.89
N GLN A 17 24.46 36.98 20.85
CA GLN A 17 24.15 38.38 21.13
C GLN A 17 22.84 38.38 21.92
N TYR A 18 22.94 38.37 23.26
CA TYR A 18 21.77 38.46 24.11
C TYR A 18 21.13 39.83 23.88
N HIS A 19 20.05 39.86 23.12
CA HIS A 19 19.11 40.94 23.29
C HIS A 19 18.64 40.89 24.74
N GLN A 20 18.87 41.97 25.46
CA GLN A 20 18.39 42.15 26.82
C GLN A 20 16.89 41.84 26.85
N VAL A 21 16.52 40.79 27.58
CA VAL A 21 15.12 40.40 27.74
C VAL A 21 14.60 41.06 29.01
N TYR A 22 13.64 41.96 28.84
CA TYR A 22 12.99 42.66 29.94
C TYR A 22 11.79 41.87 30.46
N CYS A 23 11.51 41.99 31.75
CA CYS A 23 10.39 41.32 32.39
C CYS A 23 9.06 41.98 31.97
N LEU A 24 8.05 41.16 31.65
CA LEU A 24 6.74 41.66 31.25
C LEU A 24 6.03 42.41 32.38
N SER A 25 6.21 41.95 33.62
CA SER A 25 5.61 42.55 34.82
C SER A 25 6.43 43.71 35.38
N HIS A 26 7.73 43.76 35.03
CA HIS A 26 8.66 44.81 35.47
C HIS A 26 9.49 45.27 34.27
N PRO A 27 8.95 46.17 33.42
CA PRO A 27 9.54 46.50 32.11
C PRO A 27 10.97 47.04 32.16
N ASN A 28 11.39 47.60 33.29
CA ASN A 28 12.75 48.12 33.50
C ASN A 28 13.70 47.08 34.11
N SER A 29 13.21 45.90 34.47
CA SER A 29 13.99 44.85 35.12
C SER A 29 14.38 43.77 34.12
N LEU A 30 15.67 43.44 34.08
CA LEU A 30 16.19 42.36 33.25
C LEU A 30 15.78 41.00 33.81
N VAL A 31 15.43 40.10 32.89
CA VAL A 31 15.21 38.68 33.21
C VAL A 31 16.56 38.02 33.47
N THR A 32 16.72 37.44 34.66
CA THR A 32 17.99 36.81 35.11
C THR A 32 17.83 35.33 35.48
N HIS A 33 16.60 34.88 35.72
CA HIS A 33 16.31 33.51 36.17
C HIS A 33 15.18 32.87 35.35
N ILE A 34 15.16 31.54 35.35
CA ILE A 34 14.11 30.73 34.73
C ILE A 34 13.56 29.70 35.71
N CYS A 35 12.23 29.57 35.75
CA CYS A 35 11.57 28.47 36.45
C CYS A 35 11.47 27.25 35.51
N ILE A 36 12.04 26.13 35.94
CA ILE A 36 12.00 24.83 35.24
C ILE A 36 10.96 23.87 35.82
N GLY A 37 10.14 24.33 36.78
CA GLY A 37 9.06 23.54 37.35
C GLY A 37 7.99 23.14 36.33
N VAL A 38 7.21 22.12 36.68
CA VAL A 38 6.14 21.57 35.85
C VAL A 38 4.88 22.43 35.85
N GLN A 39 4.75 23.36 36.81
CA GLN A 39 3.58 24.23 36.94
C GLN A 39 3.44 25.28 35.83
N THR A 40 2.20 25.78 35.68
CA THR A 40 1.84 26.88 34.79
C THR A 40 2.19 28.22 35.45
N CYS A 41 3.45 28.62 35.36
CA CYS A 41 3.92 29.91 35.86
C CYS A 41 4.60 30.75 34.77
N GLN A 42 4.83 32.03 35.08
CA GLN A 42 5.75 32.84 34.30
C GLN A 42 7.15 32.25 34.44
N ARG A 43 7.66 31.62 33.37
CA ARG A 43 8.95 30.93 33.41
C ARG A 43 10.13 31.89 33.47
N LYS A 44 10.02 33.09 32.88
CA LYS A 44 11.09 34.09 32.80
C LYS A 44 10.97 35.12 33.92
N LEU A 45 11.95 35.18 34.80
CA LEU A 45 11.89 35.93 36.05
C LEU A 45 13.02 36.98 36.13
N CYS A 46 12.67 38.24 36.43
CA CYS A 46 13.62 39.22 36.99
C CYS A 46 13.84 38.95 38.49
N SER A 47 14.71 39.74 39.13
CA SER A 47 14.95 39.67 40.58
C SER A 47 13.67 39.73 41.42
N ASP A 48 12.77 40.64 41.07
CA ASP A 48 11.54 40.87 41.85
C ASP A 48 10.54 39.71 41.65
N CYS A 49 10.38 39.27 40.39
CA CYS A 49 9.57 38.10 40.08
C CYS A 49 10.13 36.83 40.73
N GLN A 50 11.45 36.65 40.75
CA GLN A 50 12.10 35.52 41.41
C GLN A 50 11.78 35.49 42.90
N TYR A 51 11.91 36.62 43.59
CA TYR A 51 11.62 36.72 45.02
C TYR A 51 10.17 36.31 45.33
N LEU A 52 9.21 36.83 44.56
CA LEU A 52 7.80 36.46 44.69
C LEU A 52 7.57 34.98 44.36
N HIS A 53 8.29 34.43 43.38
CA HIS A 53 8.12 33.06 42.93
C HIS A 53 8.65 32.04 43.94
N GLN A 54 9.75 32.36 44.63
CA GLN A 54 10.36 31.51 45.67
C GLN A 54 9.42 31.27 46.86
N ASN A 55 8.46 32.15 47.11
CA ASN A 55 7.45 31.98 48.15
C ASN A 55 6.35 30.98 47.76
N THR A 56 6.23 30.65 46.48
CA THR A 56 5.15 29.78 45.95
C THR A 56 5.63 28.42 45.46
N ILE A 57 6.91 28.29 45.14
CA ILE A 57 7.52 27.11 44.52
C ILE A 57 8.87 26.87 45.20
N GLU A 58 9.22 25.60 45.43
CA GLU A 58 10.52 25.22 45.97
C GLU A 58 11.66 25.88 45.18
N GLY A 59 12.50 26.67 45.86
CA GLY A 59 13.54 27.49 45.23
C GLY A 59 14.53 26.71 44.34
N LYS A 60 14.62 25.39 44.48
CA LYS A 60 15.43 24.51 43.63
C LYS A 60 14.97 24.46 42.17
N LEU A 61 13.75 24.89 41.87
CA LEU A 61 13.18 24.89 40.52
C LEU A 61 13.42 26.22 39.78
N ILE A 62 14.11 27.18 40.38
CA ILE A 62 14.48 28.46 39.77
C ILE A 62 15.99 28.49 39.60
N ILE A 63 16.45 28.55 38.35
CA ILE A 63 17.87 28.54 38.04
C ILE A 63 18.27 29.83 37.30
N PRO A 64 19.45 30.42 37.59
CA PRO A 64 19.99 31.51 36.79
C PRO A 64 20.13 31.10 35.33
N PHE A 65 19.86 32.03 34.40
CA PHE A 65 19.99 31.76 32.96
C PHE A 65 21.39 31.28 32.57
N SER A 66 22.43 31.85 33.18
CA SER A 66 23.83 31.44 32.95
C SER A 66 24.06 29.95 33.26
N ILE A 67 23.45 29.44 34.34
CA ILE A 67 23.54 28.03 34.73
C ILE A 67 22.74 27.15 33.76
N LEU A 68 21.52 27.56 33.39
CA LEU A 68 20.73 26.81 32.41
C LEU A 68 21.49 26.67 31.08
N ILE A 69 22.09 27.76 30.61
CA ILE A 69 22.82 27.78 29.33
C ILE A 69 24.02 26.86 29.38
N LYS A 70 24.78 26.89 30.48
CA LYS A 70 25.89 25.95 30.70
C LYS A 70 25.40 24.50 30.66
N GLN A 71 24.30 24.18 31.35
CA GLN A 71 23.73 22.82 31.35
C GLN A 71 23.23 22.40 29.96
N ILE A 72 22.63 23.32 29.19
CA ILE A 72 22.23 23.06 27.81
C ILE A 72 23.46 22.79 26.93
N GLN A 73 24.53 23.56 27.09
CA GLN A 73 25.79 23.36 26.36
C GLN A 73 26.42 22.01 26.70
N GLU A 74 26.53 21.66 27.99
CA GLU A 74 27.01 20.36 28.44
C GLU A 74 26.18 19.22 27.83
N LYS A 75 24.84 19.35 27.76
CA LYS A 75 23.99 18.37 27.08
C LYS A 75 24.18 18.34 25.57
N ILE A 76 24.36 19.48 24.90
CA ILE A 76 24.64 19.53 23.46
C ILE A 76 25.95 18.80 23.14
N GLU A 77 26.97 18.98 23.97
CA GLU A 77 28.27 18.30 23.86
C GLU A 77 28.16 16.81 24.17
N GLU A 78 27.49 16.44 25.28
CA GLU A 78 27.24 15.05 25.70
C GLU A 78 26.56 14.24 24.59
N PHE A 79 25.54 14.82 23.95
CA PHE A 79 24.81 14.18 22.86
C PHE A 79 25.42 14.40 21.46
N GLN A 80 26.53 15.13 21.37
CA GLN A 80 27.20 15.47 20.11
C GLN A 80 26.24 16.07 19.06
N LEU A 81 25.26 16.87 19.50
CA LEU A 81 24.22 17.44 18.62
C LEU A 81 24.79 18.41 17.56
N ASN A 82 26.04 18.86 17.78
CA ASN A 82 26.79 19.74 16.90
C ASN A 82 27.95 19.03 16.18
N ASP A 83 27.87 17.71 15.93
CA ASP A 83 28.87 17.00 15.12
C ASP A 83 28.43 16.87 13.64
N PRO A 84 28.66 17.90 12.80
CA PRO A 84 28.40 17.82 11.37
C PRO A 84 29.28 16.77 10.69
N LEU A 85 30.44 16.42 11.25
CA LEU A 85 31.32 15.41 10.69
C LEU A 85 30.67 14.04 10.78
N ARG A 86 30.05 13.69 11.91
CA ARG A 86 29.30 12.43 12.06
C ARG A 86 28.13 12.33 11.08
N LEU A 87 27.33 13.40 10.93
CA LEU A 87 26.23 13.40 9.96
C LEU A 87 26.73 13.31 8.51
N ASN A 88 27.80 14.03 8.18
CA ASN A 88 28.38 14.00 6.84
C ASN A 88 29.02 12.65 6.53
N ARG A 89 29.69 12.02 7.51
CA ARG A 89 30.23 10.66 7.40
C ARG A 89 29.11 9.65 7.12
N ALA A 90 28.03 9.66 7.90
CA ALA A 90 26.89 8.76 7.68
C ALA A 90 26.24 8.98 6.29
N LYS A 91 26.14 10.24 5.83
CA LYS A 91 25.67 10.55 4.47
C LYS A 91 26.61 10.01 3.40
N GLN A 92 27.93 10.14 3.58
CA GLN A 92 28.93 9.65 2.65
C GLN A 92 28.93 8.12 2.60
N GLU A 93 28.89 7.43 3.74
CA GLU A 93 28.77 5.97 3.83
C GLU A 93 27.51 5.47 3.11
N PHE A 94 26.36 6.13 3.31
CA PHE A 94 25.13 5.77 2.62
C PHE A 94 25.21 5.98 1.10
N LYS A 95 25.82 7.09 0.65
CA LYS A 95 26.07 7.34 -0.78
C LYS A 95 27.00 6.29 -1.39
N GLN A 96 28.07 5.92 -0.69
CA GLN A 96 29.00 4.87 -1.11
C GLN A 96 28.28 3.51 -1.22
N ALA A 97 27.43 3.18 -0.25
CA ALA A 97 26.63 1.95 -0.30
C ALA A 97 25.67 1.92 -1.50
N ILE A 98 24.99 3.02 -1.81
CA ILE A 98 24.14 3.14 -3.01
C ILE A 98 24.98 2.99 -4.29
N SER A 99 26.12 3.67 -4.36
CA SER A 99 27.02 3.58 -5.53
C SER A 99 27.52 2.15 -5.76
N LYS A 100 27.92 1.45 -4.69
CA LYS A 100 28.35 0.04 -4.77
C LYS A 100 27.21 -0.85 -5.26
N MET A 101 26.00 -0.66 -4.72
CA MET A 101 24.81 -1.41 -5.16
C MET A 101 24.52 -1.18 -6.65
N GLN A 102 24.59 0.07 -7.12
CA GLN A 102 24.42 0.39 -8.55
C GLN A 102 25.46 -0.31 -9.42
N GLN A 103 26.74 -0.30 -9.04
CA GLN A 103 27.80 -0.99 -9.77
C GLN A 103 27.55 -2.51 -9.84
N THR A 104 27.15 -3.13 -8.73
CA THR A 104 26.82 -4.57 -8.71
C THR A 104 25.63 -4.89 -9.62
N PHE A 105 24.57 -4.08 -9.62
CA PHE A 105 23.44 -4.29 -10.54
C PHE A 105 23.85 -4.12 -12.00
N SER A 106 24.65 -3.10 -12.32
CA SER A 106 25.13 -2.90 -13.69
C SER A 106 26.00 -4.05 -14.17
N ALA A 107 26.88 -4.60 -13.32
CA ALA A 107 27.71 -5.75 -13.66
C ALA A 107 26.86 -7.00 -13.97
N LEU A 108 25.87 -7.28 -13.11
CA LEU A 108 24.96 -8.42 -13.29
C LEU A 108 24.11 -8.27 -14.56
N ILE A 109 23.63 -7.07 -14.88
CA ILE A 109 22.93 -6.78 -16.14
C ILE A 109 23.85 -7.01 -17.34
N GLY A 110 25.13 -6.62 -17.25
CA GLY A 110 26.14 -6.91 -18.27
C GLY A 110 26.29 -8.40 -18.52
N GLU A 111 26.56 -9.18 -17.48
CA GLU A 111 26.69 -10.65 -17.57
C GLU A 111 25.45 -11.31 -18.19
N MET A 112 24.25 -10.88 -17.79
CA MET A 112 23.00 -11.39 -18.35
C MET A 112 22.86 -11.08 -19.84
N ASN A 113 23.24 -9.87 -20.27
CA ASN A 113 23.22 -9.50 -21.68
C ASN A 113 24.21 -10.36 -22.48
N ASP A 114 25.43 -10.54 -21.98
CA ASP A 114 26.47 -11.35 -22.63
C ASP A 114 26.00 -12.80 -22.82
N TYR A 115 25.38 -13.40 -21.80
CA TYR A 115 24.81 -14.75 -21.92
C TYR A 115 23.64 -14.82 -22.91
N SER A 116 22.77 -13.80 -22.91
CA SER A 116 21.66 -13.76 -23.86
C SER A 116 22.15 -13.65 -25.30
N GLU A 117 23.17 -12.84 -25.57
CA GLU A 117 23.77 -12.67 -26.88
C GLU A 117 24.44 -13.96 -27.36
N GLN A 118 25.15 -14.67 -26.47
CA GLN A 118 25.72 -15.99 -26.77
C GLN A 118 24.64 -17.00 -27.17
N ILE A 119 23.49 -17.01 -26.49
CA ILE A 119 22.37 -17.90 -26.83
C ILE A 119 21.80 -17.55 -28.21
N PHE A 120 21.56 -16.27 -28.49
CA PHE A 120 21.03 -15.84 -29.78
C PHE A 120 22.00 -16.16 -30.92
N LYS A 121 23.29 -15.88 -30.73
CA LYS A 121 24.34 -16.20 -31.69
C LYS A 121 24.40 -17.70 -31.98
N ALA A 122 24.32 -18.55 -30.96
CA ALA A 122 24.30 -20.01 -31.14
C ALA A 122 23.06 -20.49 -31.93
N ILE A 123 21.91 -19.85 -31.73
CA ILE A 123 20.69 -20.13 -32.52
C ILE A 123 20.89 -19.72 -33.99
N GLU A 124 21.44 -18.52 -34.23
CA GLU A 124 21.70 -18.00 -35.57
C GLU A 124 22.72 -18.86 -36.33
N GLU A 125 23.82 -19.26 -35.68
CA GLU A 125 24.84 -20.13 -36.26
C GLU A 125 24.26 -21.49 -36.66
N MET A 126 23.40 -22.08 -35.83
CA MET A 126 22.75 -23.35 -36.14
C MET A 126 21.72 -23.20 -37.27
N ASP A 127 20.91 -22.15 -37.26
CA ASP A 127 19.99 -21.84 -38.37
C ASP A 127 20.76 -21.68 -39.69
N GLN A 128 21.88 -20.96 -39.67
CA GLN A 128 22.72 -20.76 -40.84
C GLN A 128 23.32 -22.07 -41.34
N GLN A 129 23.85 -22.93 -40.45
CA GLN A 129 24.37 -24.25 -40.82
C GLN A 129 23.32 -25.13 -41.50
N LEU A 130 22.08 -25.12 -40.98
CA LEU A 130 20.97 -25.86 -41.58
C LEU A 130 20.57 -25.29 -42.94
N LEU A 131 20.52 -23.95 -43.08
CA LEU A 131 20.20 -23.30 -44.35
C LEU A 131 21.27 -23.55 -45.42
N GLU A 132 22.54 -23.44 -45.07
CA GLU A 132 23.66 -23.73 -45.97
C GLU A 132 23.57 -25.17 -46.49
N LEU A 133 23.36 -26.14 -45.60
CA LEU A 133 23.20 -27.55 -45.96
C LEU A 133 22.02 -27.80 -46.91
N LEU A 134 20.87 -27.14 -46.66
CA LEU A 134 19.65 -27.30 -47.47
C LEU A 134 19.68 -26.53 -48.79
N SER A 135 20.52 -25.50 -48.91
CA SER A 135 20.62 -24.65 -50.11
C SER A 135 21.60 -25.18 -51.16
N GLN A 136 22.47 -26.13 -50.81
CA GLN A 136 23.42 -26.73 -51.74
C GLN A 136 22.72 -27.55 -52.82
N ASN A 137 23.26 -27.52 -54.05
CA ASN A 137 22.79 -28.41 -55.11
C ASN A 137 23.08 -29.85 -54.72
N ILE A 138 22.02 -30.63 -54.49
CA ILE A 138 22.10 -32.03 -54.01
C ILE A 138 23.00 -32.89 -54.91
N LEU A 139 23.06 -32.60 -56.21
CA LEU A 139 23.89 -33.34 -57.16
C LEU A 139 25.40 -33.12 -56.95
N ASP A 140 25.80 -31.99 -56.35
CA ASP A 140 27.19 -31.60 -56.12
C ASP A 140 27.61 -31.78 -54.65
N SER A 141 26.69 -32.19 -53.77
CA SER A 141 26.93 -32.36 -52.33
C SER A 141 27.85 -33.56 -52.03
N SER A 142 28.67 -33.43 -50.99
CA SER A 142 29.50 -34.55 -50.53
C SER A 142 28.65 -35.68 -49.93
N ASN A 143 29.14 -36.93 -49.96
CA ASN A 143 28.44 -38.06 -49.31
C ASN A 143 28.16 -37.81 -47.82
N SER A 144 29.04 -37.06 -47.12
CA SER A 144 28.83 -36.65 -45.74
C SER A 144 27.65 -35.71 -45.59
N ASP A 145 27.50 -34.73 -46.49
CA ASP A 145 26.40 -33.77 -46.44
C ASP A 145 25.08 -34.44 -46.84
N LEU A 146 25.09 -35.33 -47.84
CA LEU A 146 23.94 -36.16 -48.20
C LEU A 146 23.47 -37.04 -47.03
N GLN A 147 24.41 -37.61 -46.24
CA GLN A 147 24.08 -38.37 -45.04
C GLN A 147 23.44 -37.47 -43.96
N LYS A 148 23.94 -36.25 -43.76
CA LYS A 148 23.33 -35.29 -42.82
C LYS A 148 21.93 -34.87 -43.28
N ILE A 149 21.73 -34.60 -44.57
CA ILE A 149 20.43 -34.26 -45.16
C ILE A 149 19.44 -35.43 -44.97
N SER A 150 19.87 -36.67 -45.28
CA SER A 150 19.07 -37.88 -45.04
C SER A 150 18.70 -38.01 -43.56
N GLN A 151 19.62 -37.81 -42.63
CA GLN A 151 19.32 -37.82 -41.20
C GLN A 151 18.32 -36.72 -40.80
N ILE A 152 18.42 -35.54 -41.39
CA ILE A 152 17.49 -34.45 -41.13
C ILE A 152 16.07 -34.81 -41.56
N LEU A 153 15.93 -35.43 -42.75
CA LEU A 153 14.66 -35.85 -43.32
C LEU A 153 14.06 -37.07 -42.62
N GLU A 154 14.89 -38.05 -42.23
CA GLU A 154 14.45 -39.30 -41.60
C GLU A 154 14.11 -39.16 -40.12
N PHE A 155 14.85 -38.33 -39.37
CA PHE A 155 14.73 -38.23 -37.90
C PHE A 155 14.02 -36.97 -37.41
N ASP A 156 13.32 -36.25 -38.29
CA ASP A 156 12.57 -35.04 -37.93
C ASP A 156 13.43 -33.98 -37.20
N GLN A 157 14.71 -33.88 -37.57
CA GLN A 157 15.69 -33.02 -36.89
C GLN A 157 15.30 -31.54 -36.97
N LEU A 158 14.61 -31.11 -38.03
CA LEU A 158 14.13 -29.73 -38.15
C LEU A 158 13.06 -29.40 -37.11
N ASN A 159 12.11 -30.31 -36.86
CA ASN A 159 11.13 -30.11 -35.80
C ASN A 159 11.79 -30.18 -34.42
N LEU A 160 12.76 -31.07 -34.22
CA LEU A 160 13.51 -31.15 -32.97
C LEU A 160 14.29 -29.84 -32.71
N TRP A 161 14.99 -29.32 -33.72
CA TRP A 161 15.67 -28.04 -33.64
C TRP A 161 14.70 -26.89 -33.37
N GLN A 162 13.57 -26.84 -34.08
CA GLN A 162 12.54 -25.84 -33.85
C GLN A 162 12.01 -25.90 -32.42
N GLN A 163 11.79 -27.09 -31.86
CA GLN A 163 11.38 -27.27 -30.46
C GLN A 163 12.46 -26.76 -29.49
N GLN A 164 13.73 -27.09 -29.72
CA GLN A 164 14.85 -26.60 -28.90
C GLN A 164 14.96 -25.07 -28.95
N LYS A 165 14.82 -24.48 -30.14
CA LYS A 165 14.82 -23.03 -30.35
C LYS A 165 13.67 -22.35 -29.59
N GLN A 166 12.46 -22.90 -29.68
CA GLN A 166 11.30 -22.40 -28.92
C GLN A 166 11.52 -22.50 -27.40
N TYR A 167 12.12 -23.60 -26.95
CA TYR A 167 12.48 -23.79 -25.55
C TYR A 167 13.51 -22.74 -25.07
N CYS A 168 14.54 -22.45 -25.86
CA CYS A 168 15.50 -21.39 -25.56
C CYS A 168 14.82 -20.01 -25.44
N TYR A 169 13.92 -19.66 -26.37
CA TYR A 169 13.16 -18.41 -26.30
C TYR A 169 12.25 -18.34 -25.08
N GLN A 170 11.61 -19.45 -24.72
CA GLN A 170 10.80 -19.52 -23.51
C GLN A 170 11.64 -19.24 -22.26
N ILE A 171 12.81 -19.89 -22.12
CA ILE A 171 13.72 -19.66 -20.98
C ILE A 171 14.15 -18.18 -20.92
N LEU A 172 14.52 -17.58 -22.06
CA LEU A 172 14.94 -16.18 -22.11
C LEU A 172 13.81 -15.23 -21.66
N ASP A 173 12.57 -15.47 -22.09
CA ASP A 173 11.43 -14.65 -21.64
C ASP A 173 11.10 -14.88 -20.15
N GLU A 174 11.16 -16.12 -19.66
CA GLU A 174 10.99 -16.43 -18.24
C GLU A 174 12.04 -15.71 -17.38
N ASN A 175 13.30 -15.73 -17.81
CA ASN A 175 14.41 -15.04 -17.12
C ASN A 175 14.23 -13.52 -17.12
N LYS A 176 13.90 -12.93 -18.28
CA LYS A 176 13.59 -11.50 -18.41
C LYS A 176 12.51 -11.07 -17.41
N GLN A 177 11.49 -11.90 -17.22
CA GLN A 177 10.32 -11.53 -16.44
C GLN A 177 10.54 -11.79 -14.95
N SER A 178 11.29 -12.83 -14.61
CA SER A 178 11.85 -13.01 -13.28
C SER A 178 12.68 -11.79 -12.85
N LEU A 179 13.54 -11.27 -13.74
CA LEU A 179 14.36 -10.08 -13.46
C LEU A 179 13.49 -8.84 -13.21
N ILE A 180 12.49 -8.57 -14.05
CA ILE A 180 11.56 -7.45 -13.87
C ILE A 180 10.89 -7.55 -12.49
N ASN A 181 10.35 -8.72 -12.15
CA ASN A 181 9.68 -8.95 -10.88
C ASN A 181 10.60 -8.75 -9.67
N ILE A 182 11.85 -9.23 -9.73
CA ILE A 182 12.84 -9.04 -8.66
C ILE A 182 13.15 -7.55 -8.49
N CYS A 183 13.39 -6.82 -9.58
CA CYS A 183 13.65 -5.39 -9.55
C CYS A 183 12.50 -4.60 -8.91
N GLU A 184 11.26 -4.90 -9.29
CA GLU A 184 10.07 -4.28 -8.70
C GLU A 184 9.94 -4.57 -7.19
N GLN A 185 10.17 -5.82 -6.77
CA GLN A 185 10.14 -6.21 -5.36
C GLN A 185 11.20 -5.48 -4.53
N ILE A 186 12.43 -5.38 -5.05
CA ILE A 186 13.51 -4.63 -4.40
C ILE A 186 13.12 -3.16 -4.25
N ALA A 187 12.59 -2.55 -5.32
CA ALA A 187 12.15 -1.16 -5.29
C ALA A 187 11.04 -0.91 -4.24
N VAL A 188 10.02 -1.78 -4.20
CA VAL A 188 8.94 -1.70 -3.21
C VAL A 188 9.47 -1.86 -1.79
N ASN A 189 10.35 -2.83 -1.55
CA ASN A 189 10.91 -3.08 -0.24
C ASN A 189 11.80 -1.93 0.24
N LEU A 190 12.64 -1.37 -0.63
CA LEU A 190 13.46 -0.19 -0.31
C LEU A 190 12.59 1.03 0.02
N ARG A 191 11.56 1.32 -0.79
CA ARG A 191 10.61 2.41 -0.51
C ARG A 191 9.93 2.23 0.85
N ARG A 192 9.46 1.01 1.14
CA ARG A 192 8.83 0.69 2.42
C ARG A 192 9.77 0.94 3.58
N ARG A 193 11.00 0.40 3.54
CA ARG A 193 11.99 0.56 4.62
C ARG A 193 12.41 2.00 4.82
N LEU A 194 12.62 2.76 3.73
CA LEU A 194 12.92 4.19 3.82
C LEU A 194 11.77 4.96 4.47
N LYS A 195 10.52 4.66 4.07
CA LYS A 195 9.34 5.30 4.65
C LYS A 195 9.18 4.93 6.14
N THR A 196 9.35 3.66 6.51
CA THR A 196 9.32 3.22 7.92
C THR A 196 10.43 3.88 8.75
N THR A 197 11.66 3.93 8.23
CA THR A 197 12.79 4.55 8.93
C THR A 197 12.57 6.05 9.13
N TYR A 198 12.06 6.73 8.10
CA TYR A 198 11.69 8.13 8.16
C TYR A 198 10.61 8.39 9.22
N SER A 199 9.57 7.55 9.26
CA SER A 199 8.49 7.65 10.25
C SER A 199 8.93 7.31 11.68
N GLN A 200 9.82 6.33 11.88
CA GLN A 200 10.23 5.86 13.20
C GLN A 200 11.31 6.71 13.88
N LYS A 201 12.29 7.25 13.12
CA LYS A 201 13.49 7.85 13.70
C LYS A 201 13.48 9.38 13.80
N ILE A 202 12.57 10.06 13.10
CA ILE A 202 12.57 11.52 13.12
C ILE A 202 11.89 12.09 14.38
N GLY A 203 11.22 11.29 15.22
CA GLY A 203 10.78 11.74 16.54
C GLY A 203 10.07 13.09 16.50
N LEU A 204 9.34 13.37 15.41
CA LEU A 204 8.33 14.41 15.41
C LEU A 204 7.18 13.83 16.23
N ASP A 205 7.39 13.82 17.54
CA ASP A 205 6.40 13.44 18.52
C ASP A 205 5.15 14.31 18.30
N GLY A 206 4.04 13.61 18.11
CA GLY A 206 2.72 14.08 18.48
C GLY A 206 1.90 14.80 17.43
N TYR A 207 2.42 15.83 16.73
CA TYR A 207 1.50 16.80 16.11
C TYR A 207 1.53 16.93 14.57
N GLU A 208 2.65 16.65 13.91
CA GLU A 208 2.72 16.79 12.43
C GLU A 208 2.98 15.48 11.65
N SER A 209 3.54 14.46 12.29
CA SER A 209 3.94 13.21 11.62
C SER A 209 2.86 12.13 11.60
N SER A 210 1.79 12.29 12.37
CA SER A 210 0.57 11.49 12.35
C SER A 210 -0.24 11.76 11.07
N LYS A 211 0.38 11.61 9.90
CA LYS A 211 -0.28 11.65 8.60
C LYS A 211 0.01 10.42 7.75
N LEU A 212 0.88 9.49 8.15
CA LEU A 212 1.54 8.65 7.15
C LEU A 212 1.49 7.12 7.23
N PHE A 213 1.10 6.44 8.32
CA PHE A 213 0.68 5.01 8.27
C PHE A 213 -0.01 4.49 9.52
N GLY A 214 -0.91 3.53 9.32
CA GLY A 214 -1.83 3.01 10.31
C GLY A 214 -1.32 1.90 11.20
N ILE A 215 -1.26 2.24 12.49
CA ILE A 215 -1.23 1.32 13.62
C ILE A 215 -2.30 1.82 14.59
N TYR A 216 -3.08 0.88 15.13
CA TYR A 216 -4.07 1.15 16.17
C TYR A 216 -3.35 1.38 17.50
N HIS A 217 -3.53 2.56 18.10
CA HIS A 217 -3.18 2.82 19.49
C HIS A 217 -4.26 3.70 20.08
N ASP A 218 -5.18 3.09 20.84
CA ASP A 218 -6.21 3.54 21.78
C ASP A 218 -7.06 4.83 21.53
N GLU A 219 -6.66 5.76 20.65
CA GLU A 219 -7.36 7.04 20.39
C GLU A 219 -7.43 7.51 18.92
N TYR A 220 -6.78 6.83 17.97
CA TYR A 220 -6.68 7.28 16.56
C TYR A 220 -6.91 6.16 15.52
N ILE A 221 -7.44 6.52 14.35
CA ILE A 221 -7.64 5.63 13.19
C ILE A 221 -6.90 6.19 11.98
N CYS A 222 -6.17 5.33 11.26
CA CYS A 222 -5.43 5.71 10.06
C CYS A 222 -5.90 4.90 8.85
N ILE A 223 -6.33 5.55 7.78
CA ILE A 223 -6.71 4.88 6.53
C ILE A 223 -6.18 5.70 5.35
N ASN A 224 -5.47 5.04 4.42
CA ASN A 224 -4.96 5.63 3.16
C ASN A 224 -4.23 7.01 3.28
N ASN A 225 -3.25 7.11 4.18
CA ASN A 225 -2.43 8.33 4.39
C ASN A 225 -3.18 9.52 5.03
N GLU A 226 -4.26 9.28 5.78
CA GLU A 226 -4.86 10.27 6.69
C GLU A 226 -5.05 9.65 8.09
N VAL A 227 -4.68 10.40 9.14
CA VAL A 227 -4.92 10.02 10.54
C VAL A 227 -6.03 10.90 11.08
N LEU A 228 -7.03 10.26 11.67
CA LEU A 228 -8.19 10.92 12.20
C LEU A 228 -8.19 10.71 13.71
N SER A 229 -8.27 11.83 14.45
CA SER A 229 -8.64 11.81 15.86
C SER A 229 -10.09 11.32 16.01
N LYS A 230 -10.53 11.05 17.25
CA LYS A 230 -11.95 10.79 17.60
C LYS A 230 -12.96 11.83 17.05
N GLN A 231 -12.48 12.94 16.47
CA GLN A 231 -13.26 14.05 15.90
C GLN A 231 -12.72 14.53 14.53
N GLY A 232 -12.09 13.66 13.74
CA GLY A 232 -11.51 14.01 12.43
C GLY A 232 -12.50 13.93 11.26
N THR A 233 -12.19 14.68 10.19
CA THR A 233 -12.93 14.73 8.92
C THR A 233 -11.99 14.39 7.76
N MET A 234 -12.31 13.39 6.93
CA MET A 234 -11.59 13.01 5.71
C MET A 234 -12.44 13.31 4.49
N LYS A 235 -11.88 13.84 3.39
CA LYS A 235 -12.59 14.03 2.13
C LYS A 235 -12.03 13.11 1.05
N LEU A 236 -12.83 12.15 0.59
CA LEU A 236 -12.46 11.30 -0.54
C LEU A 236 -12.67 12.06 -1.86
N ASN A 237 -11.68 11.97 -2.76
CA ASN A 237 -11.67 12.50 -4.14
C ASN A 237 -11.20 13.96 -4.39
N GLU A 238 -10.36 14.56 -3.52
CA GLU A 238 -9.81 15.92 -3.76
C GLU A 238 -8.67 16.00 -4.82
N ARG A 239 -8.29 14.91 -5.51
CA ARG A 239 -7.31 14.96 -6.62
C ARG A 239 -7.92 15.50 -7.93
N ARG A 240 -8.40 16.74 -7.93
CA ARG A 240 -8.94 17.41 -9.14
C ARG A 240 -7.93 18.26 -9.90
N GLY A 241 -6.89 18.79 -9.24
CA GLY A 241 -5.92 19.70 -9.87
C GLY A 241 -5.04 19.09 -10.98
N LEU A 242 -5.03 17.75 -11.15
CA LEU A 242 -4.22 17.06 -12.18
C LEU A 242 -5.04 16.63 -13.40
N ILE A 243 -6.35 16.43 -13.26
CA ILE A 243 -7.24 15.93 -14.34
C ILE A 243 -7.73 17.10 -15.21
N GLU A 244 -7.95 18.27 -14.62
CA GLU A 244 -8.30 19.50 -15.37
C GLU A 244 -7.15 19.99 -16.26
N LYS A 245 -5.89 19.70 -15.89
CA LYS A 245 -4.71 19.96 -16.73
C LYS A 245 -4.60 19.04 -17.96
N LEU A 246 -5.37 17.95 -18.01
CA LEU A 246 -5.29 16.91 -19.05
C LEU A 246 -6.48 16.91 -20.03
N GLY A 247 -7.41 17.86 -19.93
CA GLY A 247 -8.37 18.13 -21.00
C GLY A 247 -9.56 17.16 -21.14
N PHE A 248 -9.91 16.37 -20.12
CA PHE A 248 -11.09 15.51 -20.16
C PHE A 248 -12.39 16.30 -19.93
N SER A 249 -13.38 16.15 -20.83
CA SER A 249 -14.64 16.93 -20.81
C SER A 249 -15.61 16.49 -19.70
N GLN A 250 -16.36 17.46 -19.16
CA GLN A 250 -17.06 17.38 -17.87
C GLN A 250 -18.52 16.85 -17.91
N GLU A 251 -18.99 16.25 -18.99
CA GLU A 251 -20.43 15.93 -19.07
C GLU A 251 -20.79 14.51 -18.58
N LYS A 252 -21.27 14.46 -17.32
CA LYS A 252 -22.44 13.69 -16.82
C LYS A 252 -22.30 12.95 -15.50
N ASN A 253 -21.11 12.87 -14.89
CA ASN A 253 -20.99 12.31 -13.54
C ASN A 253 -20.35 13.33 -12.60
N LYS A 254 -21.19 14.14 -11.93
CA LYS A 254 -20.78 14.83 -10.71
C LYS A 254 -20.45 13.75 -9.68
N LEU A 255 -19.21 13.27 -9.68
CA LEU A 255 -18.67 12.47 -8.59
C LEU A 255 -18.79 13.32 -7.32
N ARG A 256 -19.76 12.97 -6.47
CA ARG A 256 -19.95 13.64 -5.18
C ARG A 256 -18.78 13.22 -4.28
N ALA A 257 -18.06 14.19 -3.73
CA ALA A 257 -17.04 13.91 -2.73
C ALA A 257 -17.73 13.33 -1.49
N ILE A 258 -17.26 12.16 -1.04
CA ILE A 258 -17.75 11.55 0.20
C ILE A 258 -16.76 11.96 1.29
N GLN A 259 -17.26 12.71 2.25
CA GLN A 259 -16.58 13.08 3.47
C GLN A 259 -16.87 12.03 4.54
N ILE A 260 -15.83 11.54 5.22
CA ILE A 260 -15.96 10.57 6.31
C ILE A 260 -15.56 11.27 7.60
N GLU A 261 -16.48 11.35 8.54
CA GLU A 261 -16.27 11.94 9.85
C GLU A 261 -16.36 10.89 10.94
N PHE A 262 -15.53 11.06 11.97
CA PHE A 262 -15.57 10.21 13.15
C PHE A 262 -16.17 11.03 14.29
N GLN A 263 -17.32 10.59 14.80
CA GLN A 263 -18.05 11.31 15.85
C GLN A 263 -18.57 10.32 16.89
N GLN A 264 -18.18 10.50 18.16
CA GLN A 264 -18.74 9.78 19.31
C GLN A 264 -18.74 8.25 19.16
N GLY A 265 -17.65 7.69 18.64
CA GLY A 265 -17.55 6.25 18.47
C GLY A 265 -18.26 5.70 17.22
N ARG A 266 -18.60 6.58 16.26
CA ARG A 266 -19.27 6.25 15.00
C ARG A 266 -18.54 6.82 13.79
N ILE A 267 -18.65 6.14 12.66
CA ILE A 267 -18.26 6.63 11.34
C ILE A 267 -19.50 7.25 10.68
N CYS A 268 -19.39 8.49 10.24
CA CYS A 268 -20.40 9.22 9.50
C CYS A 268 -19.92 9.43 8.07
N TYR A 269 -20.66 8.91 7.10
CA TYR A 269 -20.43 9.16 5.69
C TYR A 269 -21.31 10.33 5.26
N ILE A 270 -20.71 11.39 4.71
CA ILE A 270 -21.33 12.67 4.43
C ILE A 270 -21.09 13.02 2.96
N ALA A 271 -22.13 13.46 2.24
CA ALA A 271 -21.96 14.05 0.92
C ALA A 271 -22.90 15.25 0.79
N ASP A 272 -22.42 16.31 0.14
CA ASP A 272 -23.16 17.57 -0.04
C ASP A 272 -23.74 18.12 1.29
N GLY A 273 -22.96 18.01 2.38
CA GLY A 273 -23.36 18.43 3.73
C GLY A 273 -24.41 17.56 4.41
N LYS A 274 -24.87 16.46 3.79
CA LYS A 274 -25.85 15.54 4.34
C LYS A 274 -25.20 14.23 4.77
N ILE A 275 -25.56 13.76 5.96
CA ILE A 275 -25.10 12.46 6.46
C ILE A 275 -25.88 11.36 5.73
N LEU A 276 -25.18 10.58 4.92
CA LEU A 276 -25.71 9.45 4.17
C LEU A 276 -25.90 8.22 5.06
N ARG A 277 -24.91 7.96 5.93
CA ARG A 277 -24.84 6.74 6.76
C ARG A 277 -24.07 6.99 8.05
N LYS A 278 -24.53 6.37 9.15
CA LYS A 278 -23.81 6.34 10.43
C LYS A 278 -23.62 4.89 10.87
N GLU A 279 -22.40 4.51 11.23
CA GLU A 279 -22.07 3.16 11.71
C GLU A 279 -21.31 3.21 13.02
N SER A 280 -21.55 2.26 13.93
CA SER A 280 -20.81 2.19 15.19
C SER A 280 -19.48 1.46 15.03
N PHE A 281 -18.43 1.89 15.74
CA PHE A 281 -17.14 1.16 15.76
C PHE A 281 -17.25 -0.28 16.23
N LYS A 282 -18.18 -0.57 17.15
CA LYS A 282 -18.38 -1.92 17.67
C LYS A 282 -18.84 -2.90 16.58
N GLN A 283 -19.43 -2.42 15.49
CA GLN A 283 -19.84 -3.25 14.34
C GLN A 283 -18.74 -3.42 13.29
N LEU A 284 -17.64 -2.68 13.38
CA LEU A 284 -16.59 -2.61 12.34
C LEU A 284 -15.43 -3.60 12.54
N SER A 285 -15.40 -4.33 13.67
CA SER A 285 -14.20 -4.99 14.21
C SER A 285 -13.69 -6.27 13.50
N SER A 286 -14.04 -6.55 12.24
CA SER A 286 -13.46 -7.73 11.55
C SER A 286 -13.07 -7.54 10.09
N THR A 287 -13.64 -6.58 9.36
CA THR A 287 -13.24 -6.33 7.97
C THR A 287 -13.39 -4.84 7.67
N ASN A 288 -12.40 -4.04 8.08
CA ASN A 288 -12.35 -2.58 7.93
C ASN A 288 -12.30 -2.16 6.44
N GLN A 289 -13.40 -2.31 5.72
CA GLN A 289 -13.53 -1.74 4.38
C GLN A 289 -14.34 -0.44 4.47
N ILE A 290 -13.66 0.69 4.24
CA ILE A 290 -14.36 1.94 3.95
C ILE A 290 -15.21 1.71 2.72
N ILE A 291 -16.52 1.89 2.86
CA ILE A 291 -17.43 1.89 1.73
C ILE A 291 -17.23 3.22 0.99
N THR A 292 -16.67 3.14 -0.21
CA THR A 292 -16.46 4.30 -1.10
C THR A 292 -17.56 4.42 -2.15
N ASN A 293 -18.34 3.37 -2.37
CA ASN A 293 -19.45 3.37 -3.31
C ASN A 293 -20.67 4.11 -2.74
N TYR A 294 -21.06 5.20 -3.41
CA TYR A 294 -22.16 6.07 -3.00
C TYR A 294 -23.52 5.33 -2.95
N ASP A 295 -23.79 4.45 -3.91
CA ASP A 295 -25.04 3.68 -3.94
C ASP A 295 -25.12 2.70 -2.76
N GLN A 296 -24.02 2.02 -2.43
CA GLN A 296 -23.99 1.15 -1.24
C GLN A 296 -24.25 1.95 0.04
N LEU A 297 -23.65 3.13 0.18
CA LEU A 297 -23.86 3.96 1.36
C LEU A 297 -25.33 4.33 1.55
N LEU A 298 -26.02 4.67 0.46
CA LEU A 298 -27.43 5.06 0.50
C LEU A 298 -28.40 3.89 0.59
N LYS A 299 -28.13 2.82 -0.16
CA LYS A 299 -29.13 1.79 -0.50
C LYS A 299 -28.93 0.50 0.29
N LEU A 300 -27.69 0.15 0.62
CA LEU A 300 -27.39 -1.10 1.33
C LEU A 300 -27.53 -0.92 2.84
N LYS A 301 -28.46 -1.65 3.45
CA LYS A 301 -28.67 -1.71 4.90
C LYS A 301 -28.43 -3.12 5.42
N TRP A 302 -27.79 -3.22 6.57
CA TRP A 302 -27.63 -4.49 7.28
C TRP A 302 -28.59 -4.55 8.46
N VAL A 303 -29.32 -5.65 8.58
CA VAL A 303 -30.21 -5.94 9.71
C VAL A 303 -29.69 -7.18 10.40
N THR A 304 -29.52 -7.11 11.71
CA THR A 304 -29.18 -8.26 12.55
C THR A 304 -30.41 -8.70 13.33
N GLU A 305 -30.82 -9.94 13.12
CA GLU A 305 -31.89 -10.61 13.86
C GLU A 305 -31.25 -11.49 14.94
N GLU A 306 -31.79 -11.41 16.16
CA GLU A 306 -31.43 -12.34 17.22
C GLU A 306 -32.08 -13.69 16.93
N THR A 307 -31.32 -14.77 17.02
CA THR A 307 -31.87 -16.12 16.96
C THR A 307 -31.93 -16.69 18.38
N GLU A 308 -32.67 -17.76 18.60
CA GLU A 308 -32.83 -18.42 19.91
C GLU A 308 -31.52 -19.00 20.48
N ASN A 309 -30.44 -18.94 19.70
CA ASN A 309 -29.09 -19.38 20.06
C ASN A 309 -28.12 -18.20 20.04
N PRO A 310 -26.90 -18.32 20.62
CA PRO A 310 -25.89 -17.25 20.66
C PRO A 310 -25.41 -16.71 19.30
N ILE A 311 -26.07 -17.11 18.23
CA ILE A 311 -25.79 -16.77 16.85
C ILE A 311 -26.73 -15.64 16.43
N LYS A 312 -26.20 -14.52 15.95
CA LYS A 312 -27.01 -13.45 15.34
C LYS A 312 -26.96 -13.61 13.82
N LYS A 313 -28.12 -13.61 13.17
CA LYS A 313 -28.19 -13.65 11.71
C LYS A 313 -28.11 -12.24 11.16
N CYS A 314 -27.21 -12.00 10.22
CA CYS A 314 -27.06 -10.73 9.52
C CYS A 314 -27.62 -10.86 8.11
N GLN A 315 -28.45 -9.91 7.71
CA GLN A 315 -29.16 -9.91 6.44
C GLN A 315 -29.00 -8.55 5.76
N GLY A 316 -28.55 -8.56 4.50
CA GLY A 316 -28.46 -7.35 3.68
C GLY A 316 -29.80 -7.02 3.01
N TYR A 317 -30.09 -5.72 2.90
CA TYR A 317 -31.22 -5.15 2.19
C TYR A 317 -30.74 -4.06 1.24
N TRP A 318 -31.24 -4.05 0.00
CA TRP A 318 -30.99 -2.99 -0.98
C TRP A 318 -32.30 -2.25 -1.25
N GLU A 319 -32.37 -0.95 -0.96
CA GLU A 319 -33.60 -0.15 -1.15
C GLU A 319 -34.84 -0.74 -0.45
N LYS A 320 -34.65 -1.37 0.73
CA LYS A 320 -35.66 -2.11 1.52
C LYS A 320 -36.00 -3.51 1.00
N GLU A 321 -35.50 -3.92 -0.15
CA GLU A 321 -35.65 -5.29 -0.63
C GLU A 321 -34.57 -6.18 -0.05
N LYS A 322 -34.95 -7.39 0.37
CA LYS A 322 -34.01 -8.38 0.88
C LYS A 322 -33.12 -8.89 -0.26
N VAL A 323 -31.80 -8.86 -0.07
CA VAL A 323 -30.83 -9.38 -1.04
C VAL A 323 -30.08 -10.57 -0.48
N GLU A 324 -29.48 -11.40 -1.33
CA GLU A 324 -28.70 -12.58 -0.92
C GLU A 324 -27.31 -12.18 -0.37
N LEU A 325 -27.30 -11.35 0.67
CA LEU A 325 -26.11 -10.89 1.36
C LEU A 325 -26.25 -11.16 2.85
N GLY A 326 -25.14 -11.49 3.51
CA GLY A 326 -25.10 -11.70 4.95
C GLY A 326 -24.52 -13.04 5.36
N GLY A 327 -24.82 -13.43 6.59
CA GLY A 327 -24.23 -14.59 7.25
C GLY A 327 -24.54 -14.59 8.74
N PHE A 328 -23.69 -15.24 9.52
CA PHE A 328 -23.91 -15.41 10.95
C PHE A 328 -22.77 -14.84 11.78
N TYR A 329 -23.12 -14.24 12.93
CA TYR A 329 -22.18 -13.81 13.96
C TYR A 329 -22.26 -14.73 15.18
N TYR A 330 -21.14 -15.00 15.83
CA TYR A 330 -21.10 -15.62 17.15
C TYR A 330 -21.29 -14.59 18.29
N GLN A 331 -21.48 -15.06 19.52
CA GLN A 331 -21.70 -14.27 20.76
C GLN A 331 -20.75 -13.07 20.95
N LYS A 332 -19.53 -13.12 20.42
CA LYS A 332 -18.53 -12.04 20.50
C LYS A 332 -18.57 -11.05 19.31
N GLY A 333 -19.62 -11.08 18.48
CA GLY A 333 -19.75 -10.22 17.30
C GLY A 333 -18.80 -10.58 16.15
N ARG A 334 -18.18 -11.76 16.18
CA ARG A 334 -17.26 -12.22 15.14
C ARG A 334 -18.00 -13.03 14.08
N LYS A 335 -17.67 -12.80 12.80
CA LYS A 335 -18.26 -13.52 11.67
C LYS A 335 -17.91 -15.02 11.75
N GLN A 336 -18.90 -15.87 11.51
CA GLN A 336 -18.76 -17.32 11.54
C GLN A 336 -19.58 -17.95 10.40
N GLY A 337 -19.07 -19.05 9.84
CA GLY A 337 -19.77 -19.87 8.85
C GLY A 337 -19.77 -19.24 7.46
N LEU A 338 -20.74 -19.61 6.63
CA LEU A 338 -20.86 -19.09 5.27
C LEU A 338 -21.31 -17.62 5.27
N TRP A 339 -20.65 -16.81 4.45
CA TRP A 339 -20.94 -15.40 4.27
C TRP A 339 -20.98 -15.03 2.79
N MET A 340 -21.90 -14.13 2.45
CA MET A 340 -22.00 -13.44 1.17
C MET A 340 -21.76 -11.95 1.40
N VAL A 341 -20.68 -11.42 0.81
CA VAL A 341 -20.21 -10.04 1.01
C VAL A 341 -20.21 -9.31 -0.34
N PRO A 342 -20.83 -8.11 -0.45
CA PRO A 342 -20.79 -7.37 -1.71
C PRO A 342 -19.36 -6.91 -2.05
N CYS A 343 -19.04 -6.76 -3.34
CA CYS A 343 -17.78 -6.14 -3.74
C CYS A 343 -17.76 -4.63 -3.41
N SER A 344 -16.56 -4.04 -3.42
CA SER A 344 -16.36 -2.60 -3.11
C SER A 344 -17.20 -1.67 -4.01
N ASN A 345 -17.47 -2.09 -5.24
CA ASN A 345 -18.23 -1.35 -6.24
C ASN A 345 -19.63 -1.92 -6.51
N TYR A 346 -20.17 -2.76 -5.61
CA TYR A 346 -21.50 -3.35 -5.75
C TYR A 346 -22.56 -2.29 -6.02
N SER A 347 -23.36 -2.49 -7.06
CA SER A 347 -24.47 -1.64 -7.47
C SER A 347 -25.58 -2.50 -8.07
N ILE A 348 -26.71 -1.89 -8.45
CA ILE A 348 -27.78 -2.62 -9.14
C ILE A 348 -27.34 -3.15 -10.52
N GLN A 349 -26.40 -2.46 -11.17
CA GLN A 349 -25.82 -2.86 -12.45
C GLN A 349 -24.68 -3.86 -12.25
N LEU A 350 -23.96 -3.74 -11.13
CA LEU A 350 -22.79 -4.54 -10.80
C LEU A 350 -23.01 -5.37 -9.53
N GLN A 351 -23.79 -6.43 -9.64
CA GLN A 351 -24.15 -7.32 -8.53
C GLN A 351 -23.10 -8.43 -8.33
N VAL A 352 -21.87 -8.04 -8.00
CA VAL A 352 -20.76 -8.97 -7.72
C VAL A 352 -20.57 -9.15 -6.22
N ILE A 353 -20.54 -10.39 -5.76
CA ILE A 353 -20.39 -10.77 -4.35
C ILE A 353 -19.21 -11.72 -4.16
N TYR A 354 -18.73 -11.80 -2.93
CA TYR A 354 -17.77 -12.79 -2.46
C TYR A 354 -18.49 -13.77 -1.54
N GLU A 355 -18.40 -15.06 -1.84
CA GLU A 355 -18.94 -16.14 -1.02
C GLU A 355 -17.79 -16.93 -0.39
N GLY A 356 -17.84 -17.17 0.92
CA GLY A 356 -16.86 -18.03 1.57
C GLY A 356 -17.12 -18.20 3.06
N VAL A 357 -16.24 -18.94 3.71
CA VAL A 357 -16.37 -19.24 5.15
C VAL A 357 -15.55 -18.26 5.97
N TYR A 358 -16.16 -17.74 7.04
CA TYR A 358 -15.45 -17.11 8.13
C TYR A 358 -15.30 -18.05 9.32
N VAL A 359 -14.13 -18.01 9.96
CA VAL A 359 -13.86 -18.65 11.25
C VAL A 359 -13.28 -17.59 12.17
N ASP A 360 -13.98 -17.31 13.28
CA ASP A 360 -13.55 -16.32 14.28
C ASP A 360 -13.27 -14.91 13.70
N GLY A 361 -14.07 -14.50 12.71
CA GLY A 361 -13.91 -13.21 12.03
C GLY A 361 -12.88 -13.18 10.89
N LYS A 362 -12.16 -14.28 10.63
CA LYS A 362 -11.16 -14.38 9.55
C LYS A 362 -11.67 -15.19 8.37
N LYS A 363 -11.33 -14.80 7.15
CA LYS A 363 -11.63 -15.59 5.95
C LYS A 363 -10.85 -16.90 5.96
N TYR A 364 -11.53 -18.00 5.66
CA TYR A 364 -10.96 -19.35 5.68
C TYR A 364 -11.37 -20.15 4.45
N GLY A 365 -10.43 -20.95 3.93
CA GLY A 365 -10.70 -21.94 2.88
C GLY A 365 -11.06 -21.32 1.54
N ASN A 366 -11.92 -22.00 0.78
CA ASN A 366 -12.28 -21.58 -0.57
C ASN A 366 -13.24 -20.38 -0.53
N TRP A 367 -12.91 -19.35 -1.30
CA TRP A 367 -13.68 -18.13 -1.47
C TRP A 367 -13.96 -17.93 -2.95
N LYS A 368 -15.23 -17.75 -3.30
CA LYS A 368 -15.69 -17.55 -4.68
C LYS A 368 -16.02 -16.09 -4.91
N ILE A 369 -15.82 -15.63 -6.15
CA ILE A 369 -16.34 -14.38 -6.67
C ILE A 369 -17.53 -14.75 -7.55
N MET A 370 -18.69 -14.21 -7.26
CA MET A 370 -19.95 -14.56 -7.91
C MET A 370 -20.59 -13.30 -8.51
N LYS A 371 -21.04 -13.39 -9.76
CA LYS A 371 -21.79 -12.31 -10.44
C LYS A 371 -23.23 -12.74 -10.59
N LYS A 372 -24.18 -11.90 -10.16
CA LYS A 372 -25.59 -12.16 -10.42
C LYS A 372 -25.90 -11.97 -11.90
N ASN A 373 -26.49 -12.98 -12.50
CA ASN A 373 -26.97 -13.01 -13.88
C ASN A 373 -28.44 -13.42 -13.88
N LYS A 374 -29.33 -12.48 -14.21
CA LYS A 374 -30.79 -12.63 -14.11
C LYS A 374 -31.23 -13.07 -12.70
N LYS A 375 -31.42 -14.37 -12.50
CA LYS A 375 -31.92 -15.00 -11.25
C LYS A 375 -30.91 -15.92 -10.57
N GLN A 376 -29.71 -16.08 -11.12
CA GLN A 376 -28.70 -17.01 -10.60
C GLN A 376 -27.36 -16.30 -10.45
N PHE A 377 -26.47 -16.89 -9.65
CA PHE A 377 -25.11 -16.41 -9.50
C PHE A 377 -24.13 -17.32 -10.24
N ASP A 378 -23.32 -16.73 -11.11
CA ASP A 378 -22.24 -17.41 -11.81
C ASP A 378 -20.93 -17.18 -11.05
N THR A 379 -20.17 -18.26 -10.79
CA THR A 379 -18.81 -18.15 -10.24
C THR A 379 -17.88 -17.64 -11.33
N ILE A 380 -17.32 -16.45 -11.13
CA ILE A 380 -16.42 -15.77 -12.07
C ILE A 380 -14.96 -15.75 -11.59
N GLY A 381 -14.70 -16.16 -10.35
CA GLY A 381 -13.36 -16.18 -9.79
C GLY A 381 -13.34 -16.71 -8.36
N GLY A 382 -12.23 -16.48 -7.67
CA GLY A 382 -12.03 -16.98 -6.31
C GLY A 382 -10.63 -17.52 -6.06
N GLY A 383 -10.44 -18.11 -4.89
CA GLY A 383 -9.22 -18.81 -4.50
C GLY A 383 -9.28 -19.25 -3.03
N ASN A 384 -8.15 -19.69 -2.49
CA ASN A 384 -8.10 -20.25 -1.14
C ASN A 384 -7.35 -19.36 -0.14
N TYR A 385 -7.90 -19.23 1.07
CA TYR A 385 -7.26 -18.61 2.22
C TYR A 385 -6.76 -19.69 3.20
N ASN A 386 -5.54 -19.52 3.72
CA ASN A 386 -5.01 -20.37 4.79
C ASN A 386 -5.57 -20.00 6.18
N GLN A 387 -5.11 -20.71 7.22
CA GLN A 387 -5.47 -20.45 8.63
C GLN A 387 -5.07 -19.05 9.13
N SER A 388 -4.09 -18.42 8.48
CA SER A 388 -3.61 -17.07 8.80
C SER A 388 -4.34 -15.97 8.01
N GLU A 389 -5.42 -16.29 7.29
CA GLU A 389 -6.15 -15.36 6.39
C GLU A 389 -5.30 -14.86 5.20
N GLU A 390 -4.27 -15.60 4.83
CA GLU A 390 -3.43 -15.27 3.68
C GLU A 390 -3.93 -16.03 2.45
N LYS A 391 -4.03 -15.33 1.32
CA LYS A 391 -4.29 -15.96 0.02
C LYS A 391 -3.17 -16.96 -0.31
N GLN A 392 -3.54 -18.15 -0.79
CA GLN A 392 -2.63 -19.20 -1.24
C GLN A 392 -3.10 -19.83 -2.55
N GLY A 393 -2.16 -20.30 -3.35
CA GLY A 393 -2.43 -21.07 -4.57
C GLY A 393 -2.97 -20.22 -5.72
N GLN A 394 -3.77 -20.83 -6.59
CA GLN A 394 -4.37 -20.12 -7.72
C GLN A 394 -5.49 -19.20 -7.25
N TRP A 395 -5.52 -18.00 -7.82
CA TRP A 395 -6.52 -16.98 -7.55
C TRP A 395 -6.96 -16.31 -8.83
N THR A 396 -8.26 -16.04 -8.92
CA THR A 396 -8.87 -15.12 -9.87
C THR A 396 -9.53 -14.02 -9.07
N GLU A 397 -9.10 -12.78 -9.24
CA GLU A 397 -9.60 -11.62 -8.51
C GLU A 397 -10.19 -10.55 -9.42
N LEU A 398 -11.12 -9.77 -8.87
CA LEU A 398 -11.68 -8.61 -9.55
C LEU A 398 -10.64 -7.48 -9.56
N ASN A 399 -10.41 -6.86 -10.71
CA ASN A 399 -9.59 -5.66 -10.80
C ASN A 399 -10.36 -4.46 -10.20
N ASP A 400 -9.74 -3.73 -9.28
CA ASP A 400 -10.35 -2.56 -8.64
C ASP A 400 -10.56 -1.39 -9.61
N GLU A 401 -9.89 -1.38 -10.77
CA GLU A 401 -10.00 -0.35 -11.81
C GLU A 401 -11.27 -0.49 -12.68
N VAL A 402 -12.16 -1.44 -12.37
CA VAL A 402 -13.41 -1.60 -13.12
C VAL A 402 -14.24 -0.31 -13.06
N LEU A 403 -14.30 0.38 -14.20
CA LEU A 403 -15.12 1.56 -14.37
C LEU A 403 -16.60 1.15 -14.42
N PRO A 404 -17.47 1.73 -13.57
CA PRO A 404 -18.90 1.40 -13.52
C PRO A 404 -19.62 1.53 -14.87
N GLN A 405 -19.12 2.37 -15.76
CA GLN A 405 -19.81 2.76 -16.99
C GLN A 405 -19.85 1.67 -18.06
N GLU A 406 -18.90 0.72 -18.04
CA GLU A 406 -18.80 -0.26 -19.13
C GLU A 406 -19.43 -1.62 -18.80
N ASN A 407 -19.84 -1.87 -17.54
CA ASN A 407 -20.26 -3.20 -17.06
C ASN A 407 -19.27 -4.34 -17.38
N GLN A 408 -18.05 -4.01 -17.81
CA GLN A 408 -17.00 -4.97 -18.14
C GLN A 408 -16.21 -5.28 -16.87
N LEU A 409 -16.19 -6.56 -16.49
CA LEU A 409 -15.34 -7.00 -15.38
C LEU A 409 -14.00 -7.43 -15.92
N ILE A 410 -12.94 -6.85 -15.39
CA ILE A 410 -11.58 -7.31 -15.59
C ILE A 410 -11.22 -8.21 -14.41
N LEU A 411 -10.81 -9.43 -14.73
CA LEU A 411 -10.38 -10.44 -13.78
C LEU A 411 -8.88 -10.66 -13.94
N ASN A 412 -8.15 -10.65 -12.84
CA ASN A 412 -6.73 -10.94 -12.82
C ASN A 412 -6.55 -12.35 -12.25
N CYS A 413 -5.89 -13.25 -12.98
CA CYS A 413 -5.64 -14.62 -12.52
C CYS A 413 -4.14 -14.89 -12.38
N GLY A 414 -3.74 -15.47 -11.26
CA GLY A 414 -2.35 -15.84 -11.01
C GLY A 414 -2.21 -16.62 -9.71
N LYS A 415 -0.98 -16.75 -9.22
CA LYS A 415 -0.68 -17.50 -7.99
C LYS A 415 -0.38 -16.57 -6.82
N TYR A 416 -0.82 -16.97 -5.64
CA TYR A 416 -0.42 -16.41 -4.36
C TYR A 416 0.44 -17.41 -3.57
N LYS A 417 1.39 -16.87 -2.81
CA LYS A 417 2.14 -17.58 -1.76
C LYS A 417 2.28 -16.67 -0.55
N CYS A 418 1.77 -17.12 0.60
CA CYS A 418 1.78 -16.37 1.86
C CYS A 418 1.23 -14.94 1.69
N GLY A 419 0.08 -14.81 1.02
CA GLY A 419 -0.58 -13.52 0.82
C GLY A 419 0.06 -12.61 -0.24
N HIS A 420 1.17 -13.03 -0.85
CA HIS A 420 1.86 -12.27 -1.89
C HIS A 420 1.58 -12.86 -3.28
N LYS A 421 1.30 -11.98 -4.25
CA LYS A 421 1.24 -12.36 -5.67
C LYS A 421 2.61 -12.86 -6.11
N ILE A 422 2.64 -14.00 -6.79
CA ILE A 422 3.86 -14.59 -7.35
C ILE A 422 3.64 -15.01 -8.80
N GLY A 423 4.73 -15.00 -9.56
CA GLY A 423 4.73 -15.41 -10.96
C GLY A 423 3.84 -14.52 -11.84
N TRP A 424 3.37 -15.11 -12.93
CA TRP A 424 2.62 -14.43 -13.97
C TRP A 424 1.15 -14.22 -13.61
N TRP A 425 0.64 -13.03 -13.92
CA TRP A 425 -0.76 -12.67 -13.78
C TRP A 425 -1.35 -12.36 -15.15
N LYS A 426 -2.45 -13.03 -15.48
CA LYS A 426 -3.19 -12.86 -16.73
C LYS A 426 -4.46 -12.07 -16.48
N ASN A 427 -4.74 -11.11 -17.35
CA ASN A 427 -5.96 -10.30 -17.27
C ASN A 427 -6.99 -10.81 -18.27
N TYR A 428 -8.23 -11.01 -17.82
CA TYR A 428 -9.34 -11.49 -18.62
C TYR A 428 -10.48 -10.50 -18.55
N ARG A 429 -11.13 -10.23 -19.69
CA ARG A 429 -12.42 -9.55 -19.71
C ARG A 429 -13.52 -10.59 -19.57
N TYR A 430 -14.30 -10.52 -18.50
CA TYR A 430 -15.47 -11.36 -18.33
C TYR A 430 -16.51 -10.99 -19.38
N LYS A 431 -16.71 -11.89 -20.35
CA LYS A 431 -17.80 -11.81 -21.33
C LYS A 431 -18.90 -12.78 -20.91
N GLU A 432 -20.09 -12.24 -20.70
CA GLU A 432 -21.27 -12.95 -20.19
C GLU A 432 -21.70 -14.13 -21.09
N SER A 433 -21.28 -14.14 -22.37
CA SER A 433 -21.68 -15.12 -23.38
C SER A 433 -20.83 -16.39 -23.47
N ILE A 434 -19.69 -16.50 -22.75
CA ILE A 434 -18.73 -17.60 -22.96
C ILE A 434 -18.86 -18.72 -21.91
N PHE A 435 -19.19 -18.40 -20.66
CA PHE A 435 -19.14 -19.39 -19.57
C PHE A 435 -20.32 -20.36 -19.54
N THR A 436 -21.47 -20.02 -20.12
CA THR A 436 -22.64 -20.92 -20.15
C THR A 436 -22.44 -22.12 -21.08
N LYS A 437 -21.53 -22.04 -22.06
CA LYS A 437 -21.30 -23.14 -23.02
C LYS A 437 -20.33 -24.22 -22.50
N ASN A 438 -19.30 -23.86 -21.74
CA ASN A 438 -18.27 -24.82 -21.33
C ASN A 438 -18.65 -25.67 -20.11
N LYS A 439 -19.68 -25.28 -19.34
CA LYS A 439 -20.20 -26.09 -18.22
C LYS A 439 -21.21 -27.17 -18.65
N LEU A 440 -21.65 -27.16 -19.92
CA LEU A 440 -22.46 -28.23 -20.52
C LEU A 440 -21.60 -29.29 -21.22
N MET A 441 -20.27 -29.12 -21.25
CA MET A 441 -19.33 -30.06 -21.89
C MET A 441 -18.33 -30.69 -20.90
N SER A 442 -18.51 -30.49 -19.60
CA SER A 442 -17.78 -31.16 -18.51
C SER A 442 -18.78 -31.73 -17.53
#